data_AF-A0A8S0QED8-F1
#
_entry.id   AF-A0A8S0QED8-F1
#
_cell.length_a   1.000
_cell.length_b   1.000
_cell.length_c   1.000
_cell.angle_alpha   90.00
_cell.angle_beta   90.00
_cell.angle_gamma   90.00
#
_symmetry.space_group_name_H-M   'P 1'
#
loop_
_entity.id
_entity.type
_entity.pdbx_description
1 polymer ?
#
loop_
_entity_poly.entity_id
_entity_poly.type
_entity_poly.pdbx_seq_one_letter_code
_entity_poly.pdbx_strand_id
1 'polypeptide(L)'
;MLQKLGRRIIFGKGMQVVENETAERRKKIRKFKESAWKCVYFLSAEILALLVTYNEPWFRNTKYFWVGPGNQVWPDQKYKLKLKGLYMYDGGFYTYSIFALIFWETRRSDFWASMGHHVATFILIVLSYKFRFARVGSVVLALHDASDVFLEVGKMSKYGGAETLASFSFVLFVLSWVLLRLIYYPFWVLWSTRSALLLLYHLFCSLKSRYQYEDCFGYRIKLKILTL
;
A
#
# COMPACT_ATOMS: atom_id res chain seq x y z
N MET A 1 -26.09 43.29 -43.44
CA MET A 1 -25.45 41.95 -43.47
C MET A 1 -24.44 41.76 -42.31
N LEU A 2 -23.53 42.71 -42.09
CA LEU A 2 -22.48 42.66 -41.05
C LEU A 2 -23.00 42.48 -39.60
N GLN A 3 -24.12 43.12 -39.24
CA GLN A 3 -24.68 43.04 -37.88
C GLN A 3 -25.19 41.64 -37.51
N LYS A 4 -25.68 40.86 -38.49
CA LYS A 4 -26.07 39.45 -38.29
C LYS A 4 -24.85 38.55 -38.11
N LEU A 5 -23.77 38.83 -38.84
CA LEU A 5 -22.51 38.10 -38.75
C LEU A 5 -21.83 38.33 -37.39
N GLY A 6 -21.74 39.59 -36.96
CA GLY A 6 -21.18 39.97 -35.65
C GLY A 6 -21.93 39.33 -34.48
N ARG A 7 -23.27 39.32 -34.50
CA ARG A 7 -24.06 38.61 -33.47
C ARG A 7 -23.76 37.11 -33.44
N ARG A 8 -23.72 36.41 -34.58
CA ARG A 8 -23.43 34.97 -34.60
C ARG A 8 -22.05 34.63 -34.01
N ILE A 9 -21.04 35.45 -34.29
CA ILE A 9 -19.68 35.22 -33.78
C ILE A 9 -19.62 35.49 -32.27
N ILE A 10 -20.18 36.61 -31.80
CA ILE A 10 -20.16 36.97 -30.37
C ILE A 10 -20.98 35.98 -29.54
N PHE A 11 -22.21 35.68 -29.96
CA PHE A 11 -23.06 34.71 -29.26
C PHE A 11 -22.50 33.28 -29.35
N GLY A 12 -21.94 32.89 -30.50
CA GLY A 12 -21.28 31.59 -30.66
C GLY A 12 -20.07 31.44 -29.75
N LYS A 13 -19.23 32.48 -29.65
CA LYS A 13 -18.07 32.50 -28.73
C LYS A 13 -18.51 32.50 -27.27
N GLY A 14 -19.54 33.27 -26.92
CA GLY A 14 -20.11 33.27 -25.57
C GLY A 14 -20.66 31.90 -25.18
N MET A 15 -21.39 31.24 -26.07
CA MET A 15 -21.93 29.90 -25.84
C MET A 15 -20.83 28.84 -25.69
N GLN A 16 -19.76 28.90 -26.51
CA GLN A 16 -18.59 28.04 -26.36
C GLN A 16 -17.86 28.24 -25.02
N VAL A 17 -17.71 29.49 -24.56
CA VAL A 17 -17.09 29.80 -23.27
C VAL A 17 -17.92 29.21 -22.13
N VAL A 18 -19.24 29.43 -22.14
CA VAL A 18 -20.15 28.86 -21.13
C VAL A 18 -20.14 27.34 -21.14
N GLU A 19 -20.13 26.72 -22.32
CA GLU A 19 -20.06 25.26 -22.46
C GLU A 19 -18.74 24.70 -21.89
N ASN A 20 -17.61 25.33 -22.22
CA ASN A 20 -16.31 24.97 -21.66
C ASN A 20 -16.26 25.14 -20.14
N GLU A 21 -16.72 26.26 -19.60
CA GLU A 21 -16.78 26.50 -18.15
C GLU A 21 -17.64 25.45 -17.44
N THR A 22 -18.78 25.10 -18.04
CA THR A 22 -19.68 24.07 -17.51
C THR A 22 -19.03 22.69 -17.56
N ALA A 23 -18.33 22.36 -18.65
CA ALA A 23 -17.57 21.12 -18.77
C ALA A 23 -16.44 21.03 -17.75
N GLU A 24 -15.68 22.10 -17.54
CA GLU A 24 -14.61 22.16 -16.54
C GLU A 24 -15.15 22.03 -15.10
N ARG A 25 -16.28 22.67 -14.79
CA ARG A 25 -16.96 22.50 -13.51
C ARG A 25 -17.37 21.04 -13.28
N ARG A 26 -17.97 20.38 -14.28
CA ARG A 26 -18.34 18.96 -14.19
C ARG A 26 -17.13 18.05 -13.97
N LYS A 27 -16.01 18.31 -14.66
CA LYS A 27 -14.75 17.58 -14.46
C LYS A 27 -14.20 17.76 -13.04
N LYS A 28 -14.22 18.99 -12.50
CA LYS A 28 -13.80 19.26 -11.10
C LYS A 28 -14.65 18.49 -10.09
N ILE A 29 -15.98 18.49 -10.26
CA ILE A 29 -16.90 17.75 -9.39
C ILE A 29 -16.62 16.25 -9.44
N ARG A 30 -16.36 15.68 -10.62
CA ARG A 30 -16.02 14.25 -10.75
C ARG A 30 -14.73 13.92 -10.00
N LYS A 31 -13.66 14.70 -10.20
CA LYS A 31 -12.38 14.52 -9.50
C LYS A 31 -12.50 14.69 -7.98
N PHE A 32 -13.34 15.63 -7.53
CA PHE A 32 -13.66 15.79 -6.11
C PHE A 32 -14.33 14.54 -5.55
N LYS A 33 -15.32 13.98 -6.24
CA LYS A 33 -15.99 12.73 -5.82
C LYS A 33 -15.04 11.54 -5.79
N GLU A 34 -14.19 11.39 -6.81
CA GLU A 34 -13.14 10.36 -6.88
C GLU A 34 -12.19 10.48 -5.67
N SER A 35 -11.75 11.70 -5.34
CA SER A 35 -10.83 11.95 -4.23
C SER A 35 -11.52 11.77 -2.87
N ALA A 36 -12.78 12.16 -2.74
CA ALA A 36 -13.57 11.98 -1.52
C ALA A 36 -13.78 10.49 -1.20
N TRP A 37 -14.07 9.66 -2.21
CA TRP A 37 -14.15 8.22 -2.05
C TRP A 37 -12.83 7.62 -1.56
N LYS A 38 -11.71 8.01 -2.17
CA LYS A 38 -10.37 7.57 -1.76
C LYS A 38 -10.03 8.02 -0.34
N CYS A 39 -10.37 9.27 0.03
CA CYS A 39 -10.18 9.81 1.37
C CYS A 39 -10.94 8.98 2.43
N VAL A 40 -12.23 8.70 2.20
CA VAL A 40 -13.04 7.89 3.10
C VAL A 40 -12.44 6.50 3.26
N TYR A 41 -12.02 5.88 2.16
CA TYR A 41 -11.34 4.59 2.19
C TYR A 41 -10.06 4.66 3.06
N PHE A 42 -9.11 5.53 2.73
CA PHE A 42 -7.82 5.60 3.44
C PHE A 42 -7.99 5.91 4.92
N LEU A 43 -8.93 6.80 5.29
CA LEU A 43 -9.27 7.06 6.69
C LEU A 43 -9.79 5.80 7.40
N SER A 44 -10.72 5.09 6.77
CA SER A 44 -11.27 3.86 7.35
C SER A 44 -10.27 2.71 7.39
N ALA A 45 -9.39 2.60 6.39
CA ALA A 45 -8.28 1.65 6.33
C ALA A 45 -7.29 1.91 7.48
N GLU A 46 -6.90 3.17 7.69
CA GLU A 46 -5.99 3.56 8.77
C GLU A 46 -6.59 3.28 10.16
N ILE A 47 -7.87 3.64 10.36
CA ILE A 47 -8.57 3.33 11.61
C ILE A 47 -8.63 1.81 11.82
N LEU A 48 -8.98 1.05 10.79
CA LEU A 48 -9.03 -0.42 10.87
C LEU A 48 -7.66 -1.01 11.18
N ALA A 49 -6.61 -0.54 10.51
CA ALA A 49 -5.24 -0.98 10.73
C ALA A 49 -4.82 -0.73 12.18
N LEU A 50 -5.02 0.49 12.69
CA LEU A 50 -4.73 0.83 14.09
C LEU A 50 -5.54 -0.02 15.06
N LEU A 51 -6.84 -0.24 14.84
CA LEU A 51 -7.66 -1.09 15.71
C LEU A 51 -7.20 -2.56 15.73
N VAL A 52 -6.70 -3.05 14.60
CA VAL A 52 -6.19 -4.43 14.47
C VAL A 52 -4.79 -4.57 15.06
N THR A 53 -3.92 -3.57 14.92
CA THR A 53 -2.51 -3.67 15.30
C THR A 53 -2.18 -3.08 16.68
N TYR A 54 -2.91 -2.08 17.17
CA TYR A 54 -2.54 -1.31 18.37
C TYR A 54 -2.34 -2.18 19.63
N ASN A 55 -3.21 -3.17 19.82
CA ASN A 55 -3.17 -4.08 20.97
C ASN A 55 -2.22 -5.28 20.77
N GLU A 56 -1.51 -5.33 19.65
CA GLU A 56 -0.69 -6.48 19.30
C GLU A 56 0.79 -6.23 19.62
N PRO A 57 1.53 -7.22 20.14
CA PRO A 57 2.90 -7.02 20.62
C PRO A 57 3.87 -6.62 19.51
N TRP A 58 3.57 -7.00 18.26
CA TRP A 58 4.38 -6.64 17.09
C TRP A 58 4.26 -5.18 16.67
N PHE A 59 3.28 -4.43 17.19
CA PHE A 59 3.16 -3.00 16.91
C PHE A 59 4.20 -2.15 17.64
N ARG A 60 4.77 -2.64 18.74
CA ARG A 60 5.83 -1.93 19.49
C ARG A 60 7.21 -2.53 19.29
N ASN A 61 7.29 -3.84 19.05
CA ASN A 61 8.55 -4.54 18.91
C ASN A 61 8.54 -5.45 17.69
N THR A 62 9.40 -5.10 16.73
CA THR A 62 9.52 -5.76 15.43
C THR A 62 10.03 -7.20 15.53
N LYS A 63 10.60 -7.63 16.68
CA LYS A 63 10.94 -9.03 16.95
C LYS A 63 9.71 -9.93 16.87
N TYR A 64 8.54 -9.43 17.28
CA TYR A 64 7.30 -10.20 17.28
C TYR A 64 6.64 -10.32 15.90
N PHE A 65 7.23 -9.69 14.87
CA PHE A 65 6.90 -10.05 13.49
C PHE A 65 7.25 -11.50 13.20
N TRP A 66 8.40 -11.95 13.70
CA TRP A 66 8.99 -13.26 13.41
C TRP A 66 8.67 -14.31 14.48
N VAL A 67 8.50 -13.87 15.73
CA VAL A 67 8.19 -14.73 16.89
C VAL A 67 6.81 -14.38 17.42
N GLY A 68 5.90 -15.34 17.45
CA GLY A 68 4.60 -15.24 18.10
C GLY A 68 4.62 -15.73 19.54
N PRO A 69 3.53 -15.51 20.30
CA PRO A 69 3.38 -16.09 21.63
C PRO A 69 3.38 -17.63 21.57
N GLY A 70 4.09 -18.27 22.50
CA GLY A 70 4.30 -19.72 22.53
C GLY A 70 5.44 -20.19 21.62
N ASN A 71 5.24 -21.30 20.92
CA ASN A 71 6.19 -21.90 19.97
C ASN A 71 5.99 -21.43 18.51
N GLN A 72 5.19 -20.39 18.28
CA GLN A 72 4.91 -19.89 16.93
C GLN A 72 6.12 -19.13 16.38
N VAL A 73 6.90 -19.77 15.53
CA VAL A 73 7.98 -19.13 14.76
C VAL A 73 7.55 -19.09 13.30
N TRP A 74 7.89 -18.01 12.59
CA TRP A 74 7.73 -17.98 11.14
C TRP A 74 8.47 -19.18 10.51
N PRO A 75 7.86 -19.94 9.57
CA PRO A 75 6.63 -19.66 8.84
C PRO A 75 5.32 -20.20 9.45
N ASP A 76 5.34 -20.96 10.55
CA ASP A 76 4.16 -21.65 11.11
C ASP A 76 3.23 -20.76 11.96
N GLN A 77 3.23 -19.45 11.69
CA GLN A 77 2.41 -18.49 12.42
C GLN A 77 0.94 -18.56 11.97
N LYS A 78 0.03 -18.67 12.94
CA LYS A 78 -1.41 -18.61 12.68
C LYS A 78 -1.86 -17.15 12.48
N TYR A 79 -2.69 -16.93 11.47
CA TYR A 79 -3.32 -15.62 11.24
C TYR A 79 -4.53 -15.45 12.15
N LYS A 80 -4.53 -14.36 12.93
CA LYS A 80 -5.73 -13.90 13.63
C LYS A 80 -6.77 -13.46 12.60
N LEU A 81 -8.06 -13.72 12.90
CA LEU A 81 -9.17 -13.37 12.00
C LEU A 81 -9.18 -11.88 11.65
N LYS A 82 -8.87 -11.02 12.63
CA LYS A 82 -8.74 -9.56 12.46
C LYS A 82 -7.71 -9.17 11.39
N LEU A 83 -6.56 -9.83 11.39
CA LEU A 83 -5.49 -9.59 10.41
C LEU A 83 -5.86 -10.08 9.00
N LYS A 84 -6.60 -11.19 8.91
CA LYS A 84 -7.17 -11.64 7.63
C LYS A 84 -8.17 -10.61 7.09
N GLY A 85 -9.02 -10.08 7.95
CA GLY A 85 -9.99 -9.03 7.61
C GLY A 85 -9.32 -7.79 7.04
N LEU A 86 -8.27 -7.28 7.70
CA LEU A 86 -7.47 -6.15 7.21
C LEU A 86 -6.91 -6.42 5.80
N TYR A 87 -6.27 -7.59 5.59
CA TYR A 87 -5.71 -7.96 4.29
C TYR A 87 -6.76 -8.10 3.19
N MET A 88 -7.95 -8.63 3.51
CA MET A 88 -9.05 -8.74 2.56
C MET A 88 -9.64 -7.36 2.22
N TYR A 89 -9.69 -6.46 3.21
CA TYR A 89 -10.12 -5.08 3.03
C TYR A 89 -9.17 -4.33 2.09
N ASP A 90 -7.88 -4.32 2.39
CA ASP A 90 -6.86 -3.64 1.59
C ASP A 90 -6.75 -4.27 0.20
N GLY A 91 -6.63 -5.61 0.12
CA GLY A 91 -6.56 -6.33 -1.14
C GLY A 91 -7.80 -6.11 -2.02
N GLY A 92 -8.98 -6.01 -1.41
CA GLY A 92 -10.23 -5.69 -2.09
C GLY A 92 -10.21 -4.28 -2.70
N PHE A 93 -9.72 -3.29 -1.97
CA PHE A 93 -9.57 -1.94 -2.48
C PHE A 93 -8.54 -1.82 -3.60
N TYR A 94 -7.38 -2.44 -3.48
CA TYR A 94 -6.39 -2.40 -4.56
C TYR A 94 -6.90 -3.09 -5.83
N THR A 95 -7.65 -4.20 -5.68
CA THR A 95 -8.35 -4.84 -6.80
C THR A 95 -9.39 -3.91 -7.42
N TYR A 96 -10.28 -3.36 -6.60
CA TYR A 96 -11.28 -2.38 -7.03
C TYR A 96 -10.64 -1.21 -7.77
N SER A 97 -9.56 -0.66 -7.23
CA SER A 97 -8.87 0.50 -7.80
C SER A 97 -8.24 0.20 -9.15
N ILE A 98 -7.73 -1.01 -9.39
CA ILE A 98 -7.28 -1.44 -10.73
C ILE A 98 -8.45 -1.42 -11.72
N PHE A 99 -9.59 -2.01 -11.36
CA PHE A 99 -10.78 -1.99 -12.22
C PHE A 99 -11.32 -0.57 -12.43
N ALA A 100 -11.37 0.23 -11.37
CA ALA A 100 -11.79 1.62 -11.43
C ALA A 100 -10.88 2.43 -12.36
N LEU A 101 -9.55 2.26 -12.28
CA LEU A 101 -8.60 2.91 -13.17
C LEU A 101 -8.82 2.53 -14.64
N ILE A 102 -9.12 1.27 -14.94
CA ILE A 102 -9.33 0.80 -16.32
C ILE A 102 -10.64 1.36 -16.90
N PHE A 103 -11.73 1.34 -16.13
CA PHE A 103 -13.08 1.55 -16.66
C PHE A 103 -13.74 2.89 -16.27
N TRP A 104 -13.46 3.43 -15.09
CA TRP A 104 -14.23 4.56 -14.52
C TRP A 104 -13.41 5.83 -14.26
N GLU A 105 -12.15 5.71 -13.85
CA GLU A 105 -11.35 6.85 -13.43
C GLU A 105 -10.87 7.68 -14.62
N THR A 106 -10.84 9.00 -14.42
CA THR A 106 -10.37 9.92 -15.45
C THR A 106 -8.88 9.67 -15.74
N ARG A 107 -8.54 9.27 -16.97
CA ARG A 107 -7.16 9.06 -17.40
C ARG A 107 -6.33 10.35 -17.25
N ARG A 108 -5.36 10.32 -16.36
CA ARG A 108 -4.39 11.40 -16.11
C ARG A 108 -3.01 10.99 -16.64
N SER A 109 -2.09 11.95 -16.79
CA SER A 109 -0.72 11.71 -17.28
C SER A 109 0.10 10.73 -16.41
N ASP A 110 -0.21 10.63 -15.12
CA ASP A 110 0.38 9.70 -14.15
C ASP A 110 -0.32 8.32 -14.12
N PHE A 111 -1.24 8.05 -15.07
CA PHE A 111 -2.04 6.83 -15.12
C PHE A 111 -1.20 5.55 -15.04
N TRP A 112 -0.14 5.43 -15.85
CA TRP A 112 0.66 4.21 -15.89
C TRP A 112 1.46 3.99 -14.61
N ALA A 113 1.96 5.05 -13.99
CA ALA A 113 2.65 4.98 -12.72
C ALA A 113 1.68 4.54 -11.60
N SER A 114 0.48 5.13 -11.57
CA SER A 114 -0.58 4.74 -10.63
C SER A 114 -1.01 3.29 -10.83
N MET A 115 -1.30 2.87 -12.07
CA MET A 115 -1.67 1.50 -12.40
C MET A 115 -0.59 0.49 -11.97
N GLY A 116 0.67 0.76 -12.33
CA GLY A 116 1.80 -0.07 -11.93
C GLY A 116 1.93 -0.19 -10.41
N HIS A 117 1.71 0.92 -9.68
CA HIS A 117 1.69 0.92 -8.23
C HIS A 117 0.57 0.02 -7.67
N HIS A 118 -0.67 0.16 -8.12
CA HIS A 118 -1.79 -0.64 -7.61
C HIS A 118 -1.61 -2.13 -7.88
N VAL A 119 -1.13 -2.49 -9.08
CA VAL A 119 -0.82 -3.87 -9.44
C VAL A 119 0.32 -4.41 -8.57
N ALA A 120 1.39 -3.64 -8.38
CA ALA A 120 2.51 -4.04 -7.54
C ALA A 120 2.07 -4.26 -6.08
N THR A 121 1.31 -3.33 -5.50
CA THR A 121 0.81 -3.45 -4.12
C THR A 121 -0.13 -4.65 -3.98
N PHE A 122 -1.02 -4.89 -4.94
CA PHE A 122 -1.88 -6.08 -4.94
C PHE A 122 -1.05 -7.38 -4.96
N ILE A 123 -0.04 -7.47 -5.82
CA ILE A 123 0.87 -8.62 -5.86
C ILE A 123 1.60 -8.78 -4.52
N LEU A 124 2.10 -7.69 -3.93
CA LEU A 124 2.77 -7.71 -2.63
C LEU A 124 1.85 -8.18 -1.51
N ILE A 125 0.58 -7.78 -1.50
CA ILE A 125 -0.43 -8.25 -0.54
C ILE A 125 -0.63 -9.77 -0.68
N VAL A 126 -0.81 -10.26 -1.92
CA VAL A 126 -1.01 -11.69 -2.20
C VAL A 126 0.21 -12.52 -1.80
N LEU A 127 1.41 -12.06 -2.16
CA LEU A 127 2.67 -12.74 -1.81
C LEU A 127 2.90 -12.68 -0.29
N SER A 128 2.68 -11.55 0.36
CA SER A 128 2.75 -11.41 1.83
C SER A 128 1.80 -12.40 2.51
N TYR A 129 0.59 -12.56 1.98
CA TYR A 129 -0.38 -13.51 2.49
C TYR A 129 0.04 -14.97 2.29
N LYS A 130 0.64 -15.33 1.15
CA LYS A 130 1.14 -16.69 0.90
C LYS A 130 2.38 -17.02 1.74
N PHE A 131 3.32 -16.09 1.89
CA PHE A 131 4.59 -16.29 2.61
C PHE A 131 4.51 -16.02 4.11
N ARG A 132 3.31 -15.84 4.70
CA ARG A 132 3.15 -15.65 6.15
C ARG A 132 3.78 -14.37 6.69
N PHE A 133 3.94 -13.34 5.85
CA PHE A 133 4.43 -12.01 6.25
C PHE A 133 3.33 -11.05 6.67
N ALA A 134 2.12 -11.55 6.96
CA ALA A 134 0.95 -10.71 7.19
C ALA A 134 1.15 -9.65 8.28
N ARG A 135 1.87 -9.98 9.38
CA ARG A 135 2.15 -9.05 10.48
C ARG A 135 3.03 -7.86 10.06
N VAL A 136 4.07 -8.14 9.29
CA VAL A 136 4.96 -7.09 8.74
C VAL A 136 4.18 -6.26 7.74
N GLY A 137 3.53 -6.92 6.78
CA GLY A 137 2.83 -6.22 5.73
C GLY A 137 1.63 -5.40 6.23
N SER A 138 0.97 -5.76 7.34
CA SER A 138 -0.08 -4.88 7.91
C SER A 138 0.48 -3.55 8.42
N VAL A 139 1.70 -3.56 8.99
CA VAL A 139 2.36 -2.32 9.42
C VAL A 139 2.81 -1.52 8.20
N VAL A 140 3.31 -2.19 7.16
CA VAL A 140 3.66 -1.52 5.89
C VAL A 140 2.44 -0.87 5.27
N LEU A 141 1.30 -1.55 5.17
CA LEU A 141 0.06 -1.00 4.63
C LEU A 141 -0.38 0.25 5.41
N ALA A 142 -0.41 0.19 6.74
CA ALA A 142 -0.74 1.34 7.59
C ALA A 142 0.21 2.54 7.37
N LEU A 143 1.52 2.30 7.43
CA LEU A 143 2.52 3.37 7.24
C LEU A 143 2.42 4.03 5.86
N HIS A 144 2.10 3.26 4.82
CA HIS A 144 1.94 3.79 3.48
C HIS A 144 0.59 4.52 3.33
N ASP A 145 -0.52 3.95 3.76
CA ASP A 145 -1.86 4.52 3.56
C ASP A 145 -2.11 5.78 4.41
N ALA A 146 -1.46 5.90 5.58
CA ALA A 146 -1.61 7.04 6.48
C ALA A 146 -1.27 8.40 5.84
N SER A 147 -0.23 8.49 5.01
CA SER A 147 0.11 9.74 4.32
C SER A 147 -0.93 10.11 3.25
N ASP A 148 -1.56 9.11 2.64
CA ASP A 148 -2.42 9.31 1.47
C ASP A 148 -3.77 9.93 1.86
N VAL A 149 -4.18 9.80 3.13
CA VAL A 149 -5.27 10.59 3.72
C VAL A 149 -5.06 12.09 3.49
N PHE A 150 -3.90 12.64 3.86
CA PHE A 150 -3.61 14.07 3.74
C PHE A 150 -3.57 14.51 2.27
N LEU A 151 -3.09 13.64 1.39
CA LEU A 151 -3.04 13.88 -0.05
C LEU A 151 -4.44 13.98 -0.66
N GLU A 152 -5.36 13.09 -0.30
CA GLU A 152 -6.74 13.12 -0.80
C GLU A 152 -7.53 14.31 -0.24
N VAL A 153 -7.31 14.67 1.04
CA VAL A 153 -7.85 15.91 1.62
C VAL A 153 -7.35 17.14 0.84
N GLY A 154 -6.06 17.22 0.56
CA GLY A 154 -5.50 18.34 -0.21
C GLY A 154 -6.08 18.45 -1.63
N LYS A 155 -6.29 17.31 -2.31
CA LYS A 155 -6.97 17.28 -3.62
C LYS A 155 -8.41 17.78 -3.52
N MET A 156 -9.17 17.30 -2.53
CA MET A 156 -10.55 17.75 -2.28
C MET A 156 -10.60 19.27 -2.05
N SER A 157 -9.72 19.80 -1.20
CA SER A 157 -9.63 21.24 -0.93
C SER A 157 -9.29 22.04 -2.19
N LYS A 158 -8.36 21.55 -3.02
CA LYS A 158 -7.99 22.22 -4.29
C LYS A 158 -9.14 22.23 -5.29
N TYR A 159 -9.89 21.13 -5.40
CA TYR A 159 -11.07 21.08 -6.30
C TYR A 159 -12.25 21.89 -5.76
N GLY A 160 -12.38 22.01 -4.44
CA GLY A 160 -13.38 22.84 -3.76
C GLY A 160 -13.07 24.35 -3.75
N GLY A 161 -11.89 24.76 -4.22
CA GLY A 161 -11.46 26.17 -4.25
C GLY A 161 -10.86 26.70 -2.95
N ALA A 162 -10.67 25.85 -1.94
CA ALA A 162 -10.06 26.21 -0.66
C ALA A 162 -8.52 26.11 -0.73
N GLU A 163 -7.87 27.10 -1.34
CA GLU A 163 -6.43 27.04 -1.63
C GLU A 163 -5.56 27.00 -0.37
N THR A 164 -5.90 27.76 0.67
CA THR A 164 -5.16 27.75 1.95
C THR A 164 -5.16 26.35 2.58
N LEU A 165 -6.32 25.68 2.60
CA LEU A 165 -6.44 24.33 3.13
C LEU A 165 -5.69 23.32 2.27
N ALA A 166 -5.72 23.48 0.93
CA ALA A 166 -4.96 22.63 0.02
C ALA A 166 -3.45 22.73 0.27
N SER A 167 -2.92 23.94 0.44
CA SER A 167 -1.50 24.16 0.75
C SER A 167 -1.11 23.58 2.10
N PHE A 168 -1.95 23.76 3.14
CA PHE A 168 -1.71 23.19 4.46
C PHE A 168 -1.70 21.65 4.42
N SER A 169 -2.70 21.03 3.79
CA SER A 169 -2.77 19.58 3.62
C SER A 169 -1.60 19.04 2.80
N PHE A 170 -1.12 19.78 1.81
CA PHE A 170 0.06 19.40 1.03
C PHE A 170 1.33 19.38 1.90
N VAL A 171 1.53 20.39 2.76
CA VAL A 171 2.67 20.41 3.70
C VAL A 171 2.59 19.22 4.67
N LEU A 172 1.42 18.95 5.25
CA LEU A 172 1.21 17.78 6.11
C LEU A 172 1.45 16.45 5.38
N PHE A 173 1.01 16.35 4.13
CA PHE A 173 1.29 15.20 3.29
C PHE A 173 2.80 14.98 3.12
N VAL A 174 3.55 16.02 2.73
CA VAL A 174 5.01 15.89 2.53
C VAL A 174 5.72 15.49 3.83
N LEU A 175 5.37 16.14 4.95
CA LEU A 175 5.96 15.82 6.26
C LEU A 175 5.67 14.37 6.66
N SER A 176 4.40 13.95 6.60
CA SER A 176 4.01 12.57 6.94
C SER A 176 4.64 11.56 5.98
N TRP A 177 4.69 11.84 4.68
CA TRP A 177 5.32 10.97 3.68
C TRP A 177 6.80 10.76 3.96
N VAL A 178 7.56 11.82 4.27
CA VAL A 178 8.99 11.71 4.62
C VAL A 178 9.16 10.91 5.91
N LEU A 179 8.42 11.25 6.97
CA LEU A 179 8.56 10.56 8.25
C LEU A 179 8.19 9.08 8.15
N LEU A 180 7.05 8.75 7.54
CA LEU A 180 6.53 7.40 7.50
C LEU A 180 7.26 6.52 6.49
N ARG A 181 7.43 6.99 5.25
CA ARG A 181 7.96 6.16 4.15
C ARG A 181 9.49 6.26 4.00
N LEU A 182 10.11 7.39 4.33
CA LEU A 182 11.57 7.55 4.20
C LEU A 182 12.33 7.28 5.49
N ILE A 183 11.69 7.40 6.66
CA ILE A 183 12.36 7.17 7.95
C ILE A 183 11.83 5.91 8.62
N TYR A 184 10.56 5.88 9.02
CA TYR A 184 10.01 4.73 9.76
C TYR A 184 10.07 3.42 8.98
N TYR A 185 9.63 3.42 7.72
CA TYR A 185 9.64 2.23 6.89
C TYR A 185 11.05 1.59 6.76
N PRO A 186 12.11 2.29 6.33
CA PRO A 186 13.42 1.67 6.18
C PRO A 186 14.12 1.38 7.52
N PHE A 187 14.08 2.29 8.48
CA PHE A 187 14.84 2.10 9.73
C PHE A 187 14.16 1.13 10.70
N TRP A 188 12.84 0.97 10.62
CA TRP A 188 12.10 0.14 11.56
C TRP A 188 11.68 -1.20 10.94
N VAL A 189 11.08 -1.17 9.75
CA VAL A 189 10.53 -2.38 9.10
C VAL A 189 11.60 -3.11 8.29
N LEU A 190 12.37 -2.42 7.44
CA LEU A 190 13.43 -3.06 6.66
C LEU A 190 14.59 -3.52 7.53
N TRP A 191 14.97 -2.77 8.56
CA TRP A 191 16.00 -3.22 9.51
C TRP A 191 15.64 -4.55 10.18
N SER A 192 14.40 -4.68 10.68
CA SER A 192 13.90 -5.93 11.25
C SER A 192 13.96 -7.10 10.26
N THR A 193 13.57 -6.83 9.01
CA THR A 193 13.56 -7.84 7.94
C THR A 193 14.97 -8.25 7.54
N ARG A 194 15.94 -7.33 7.48
CA ARG A 194 17.35 -7.63 7.20
C ARG A 194 17.97 -8.50 8.29
N SER A 195 17.75 -8.16 9.56
CA SER A 195 18.22 -8.98 10.68
C SER A 195 17.61 -10.38 10.65
N ALA A 196 16.31 -10.49 10.33
CA ALA A 196 15.63 -11.78 10.19
C ALA A 196 16.13 -12.59 8.99
N LEU A 197 16.37 -11.96 7.83
CA LEU A 197 16.92 -12.63 6.64
C LEU A 197 18.38 -13.08 6.84
N LEU A 198 19.19 -12.31 7.57
CA LEU A 198 20.54 -12.72 7.97
C LEU A 198 20.50 -13.92 8.92
N LEU A 199 19.60 -13.89 9.92
CA LEU A 199 19.37 -15.04 10.81
C LEU A 199 18.87 -16.26 10.03
N LEU A 200 17.97 -16.06 9.06
CA LEU A 200 17.44 -17.12 8.20
C LEU A 200 18.53 -17.70 7.30
N TYR A 201 19.34 -16.85 6.65
CA TYR A 201 20.48 -17.28 5.85
C TYR A 201 21.49 -18.08 6.68
N HIS A 202 21.78 -17.62 7.90
CA HIS A 202 22.68 -18.31 8.81
C HIS A 202 22.07 -19.65 9.31
N LEU A 203 20.76 -19.71 9.56
CA LEU A 203 20.07 -20.95 9.92
C LEU A 203 20.03 -21.92 8.74
N PHE A 204 19.72 -21.45 7.52
CA PHE A 204 19.72 -22.28 6.31
C PHE A 204 21.13 -22.79 5.98
N CYS A 205 22.16 -21.95 6.12
CA CYS A 205 23.54 -22.37 5.95
C CYS A 205 23.94 -23.40 7.02
N SER A 206 23.51 -23.21 8.28
CA SER A 206 23.73 -24.16 9.37
C SER A 206 22.95 -25.48 9.21
N LEU A 207 21.72 -25.42 8.69
CA LEU A 207 20.91 -26.61 8.39
C LEU A 207 21.46 -27.35 7.17
N LYS A 208 21.91 -26.66 6.12
CA LYS A 208 22.59 -27.28 4.98
C LYS A 208 23.91 -27.94 5.39
N SER A 209 24.66 -27.30 6.29
CA SER A 209 25.86 -27.88 6.89
C SER A 209 25.54 -29.13 7.72
N ARG A 210 24.50 -29.11 8.57
CA ARG A 210 24.07 -30.29 9.34
C ARG A 210 23.52 -31.42 8.46
N TYR A 211 22.70 -31.11 7.47
CA TYR A 211 22.14 -32.10 6.55
C TYR A 211 23.26 -32.79 5.76
N GLN A 212 24.24 -32.03 5.27
CA GLN A 212 25.39 -32.58 4.57
C GLN A 212 26.32 -33.39 5.50
N TYR A 213 26.37 -33.06 6.80
CA TYR A 213 27.10 -33.84 7.80
C TYR A 213 26.39 -35.16 8.14
N GLU A 214 25.07 -35.13 8.34
CA GLU A 214 24.23 -36.32 8.57
C GLU A 214 24.26 -37.28 7.37
N ASP A 215 24.17 -36.78 6.14
CA ASP A 215 24.31 -37.60 4.92
C ASP A 215 25.71 -38.24 4.85
N CYS A 216 26.78 -37.46 5.05
CA CYS A 216 28.16 -37.96 4.99
C CYS A 216 28.45 -38.99 6.09
N PHE A 217 27.88 -38.80 7.29
CA PHE A 217 27.98 -39.76 8.39
C PHE A 217 27.17 -41.04 8.11
N GLY A 218 25.97 -40.91 7.53
CA GLY A 218 25.14 -42.03 7.08
C GLY A 218 25.82 -42.88 5.99
N TYR A 219 26.50 -42.26 5.02
CA TYR A 219 27.31 -42.97 4.03
C TYR A 219 28.51 -43.70 4.66
N ARG A 220 29.17 -43.10 5.67
CA ARG A 220 30.32 -43.70 6.36
C ARG A 220 29.92 -44.88 7.25
N ILE A 221 28.74 -44.84 7.87
CA ILE A 221 28.18 -45.97 8.62
C ILE A 221 27.78 -47.11 7.67
N LYS A 222 27.11 -46.80 6.55
CA LYS A 222 26.77 -47.83 5.55
C LYS A 222 28.01 -48.50 4.95
N LEU A 223 29.08 -47.74 4.67
CA LEU A 223 30.33 -48.32 4.16
C LEU A 223 31.00 -49.27 5.18
N LYS A 224 30.95 -48.96 6.49
CA LYS A 224 31.49 -49.83 7.54
C LYS A 224 30.70 -51.11 7.77
N ILE A 225 29.38 -51.09 7.50
CA ILE A 225 28.52 -52.29 7.62
C ILE A 225 28.66 -53.20 6.39
N LEU A 226 29.00 -52.66 5.21
CA LEU A 226 29.23 -53.42 3.98
C LEU A 226 30.67 -53.98 3.83
N THR A 227 31.57 -53.69 4.78
CA THR A 227 32.97 -54.16 4.79
C THR A 227 33.29 -55.09 5.97
N LEU A 228 32.26 -55.60 6.64
CA LEU A 228 32.29 -56.72 7.59
C LEU A 228 31.49 -57.88 7.00
#